data_AF-A0A2E3QN11-F1
#
_entry.id   AF-A0A2E3QN11-F1
#
_cell.length_a   1.000
_cell.length_b   1.000
_cell.length_c   1.000
_cell.angle_alpha   90.00
_cell.angle_beta   90.00
_cell.angle_gamma   90.00
#
_symmetry.space_group_name_H-M   'P 1'
#
loop_
_entity.id
_entity.type
_entity.pdbx_description
1 polymer ?
#
loop_
_entity_poly.entity_id
_entity_poly.type
_entity_poly.pdbx_seq_one_letter_code
_entity_poly.pdbx_strand_id
1 'polypeptide(L)'
;MKVKLNYDKIFKEFNENLVYKLRKHGSENAYLNLWVPNEDFFKSFKSLYLSLKDNGVSSFDIEVNKKNFINYTKKSIESFFEKLNVVEMDNSYLLSINK
;
A
#
# COMPACT_ATOMS: atom_id res chain seq x y z
N MET A 1 5.95 7.68 -14.89
CA MET A 1 6.58 8.03 -13.60
C MET A 1 6.63 6.77 -12.76
N LYS A 2 7.76 6.44 -12.11
CA LYS A 2 7.90 5.25 -11.26
C LYS A 2 8.21 5.70 -9.84
N VAL A 3 7.39 5.29 -8.87
CA VAL A 3 7.52 5.67 -7.46
C VAL A 3 7.88 4.42 -6.65
N LYS A 4 8.84 4.55 -5.73
CA LYS A 4 9.24 3.49 -4.81
C LYS A 4 8.84 3.92 -3.40
N LEU A 5 7.97 3.14 -2.75
CA LEU A 5 7.46 3.43 -1.41
C LEU A 5 7.86 2.30 -0.44
N ASN A 6 8.16 2.65 0.80
CA ASN A 6 8.36 1.68 1.89
C ASN A 6 7.12 1.71 2.78
N TYR A 7 6.37 0.60 2.83
CA TYR A 7 5.09 0.53 3.55
C TYR A 7 5.23 0.79 5.04
N ASP A 8 6.20 0.14 5.69
CA ASP A 8 6.39 0.27 7.13
C ASP A 8 6.76 1.71 7.52
N LYS A 9 7.56 2.37 6.68
CA LYS A 9 7.90 3.79 6.84
C LYS A 9 6.67 4.67 6.70
N ILE A 10 5.87 4.53 5.63
CA ILE A 10 4.68 5.36 5.44
C ILE A 10 3.57 5.05 6.46
N PHE A 11 3.47 3.80 6.93
CA PHE A 11 2.50 3.39 7.95
C PHE A 11 2.88 3.94 9.32
N LYS A 12 4.16 3.89 9.67
CA LYS A 12 4.69 4.52 10.87
C LYS A 12 4.52 6.04 10.81
N GLU A 13 4.94 6.67 9.72
CA GLU A 13 4.74 8.11 9.49
C GLU A 13 3.26 8.49 9.52
N PHE A 14 2.36 7.66 9.00
CA PHE A 14 0.91 7.91 9.07
C PHE A 14 0.41 7.88 10.52
N ASN A 15 0.79 6.87 11.29
CA ASN A 15 0.36 6.72 12.68
C ASN A 15 0.98 7.78 13.59
N GLU A 16 2.24 8.13 13.38
CA GLU A 16 2.91 9.23 14.08
C GLU A 16 2.27 10.59 13.72
N ASN A 17 1.90 10.77 12.45
CA ASN A 17 1.15 11.94 11.99
C ASN A 17 -0.35 11.87 12.27
N LEU A 18 -0.89 10.84 12.92
CA LEU A 18 -2.32 10.75 13.20
C LEU A 18 -2.77 11.92 14.10
N VAL A 19 -1.91 12.32 15.06
CA VAL A 19 -2.11 13.49 15.93
C VAL A 19 -1.99 14.81 15.15
N TYR A 20 -1.14 14.86 14.12
CA TYR A 20 -0.92 16.05 13.30
C TYR A 20 -1.98 16.22 12.19
N LYS A 21 -2.44 15.13 11.58
CA LYS A 21 -3.46 15.08 10.51
C LYS A 21 -4.88 15.36 11.00
N LEU A 22 -5.20 15.03 12.26
CA LEU A 22 -6.44 15.49 12.90
C LEU A 22 -6.45 17.03 13.09
N ARG A 23 -5.29 17.70 13.07
CA ARG A 23 -5.17 19.18 13.15
C ARG A 23 -4.88 19.86 11.81
N LYS A 24 -4.38 19.15 10.80
CA LYS A 24 -4.15 19.66 9.43
C LYS A 24 -4.45 18.56 8.40
N HIS A 25 -5.60 18.67 7.76
CA HIS A 25 -6.02 17.81 6.64
C HIS A 25 -4.96 17.70 5.53
N GLY A 26 -4.70 16.48 5.08
CA GLY A 26 -4.03 16.18 3.81
C GLY A 26 -2.65 15.56 3.98
N SER A 27 -2.45 14.39 3.38
CA SER A 27 -1.09 13.89 3.15
C SER A 27 -0.44 14.77 2.07
N GLU A 28 0.85 15.08 2.17
CA GLU A 28 1.58 15.81 1.10
C GLU A 28 1.50 15.08 -0.25
N ASN A 29 1.32 13.77 -0.18
CA ASN A 29 1.05 12.87 -1.29
C ASN A 29 -0.45 12.80 -1.57
N ALA A 30 -0.91 13.41 -2.67
CA ALA A 30 -2.32 13.43 -3.08
C ALA A 30 -2.96 12.03 -3.15
N TYR A 31 -2.19 11.01 -3.56
CA TYR A 31 -2.63 9.62 -3.63
C TYR A 31 -2.83 8.93 -2.28
N LEU A 32 -2.52 9.57 -1.16
CA LEU A 32 -2.82 9.07 0.18
C LEU A 32 -4.04 9.77 0.81
N ASN A 33 -4.65 10.74 0.13
CA ASN A 33 -5.81 11.46 0.66
C ASN A 33 -7.06 10.59 0.80
N LEU A 34 -7.18 9.54 -0.02
CA LEU A 34 -8.28 8.57 0.04
C LEU A 34 -7.86 7.23 0.65
N TRP A 35 -6.60 7.11 1.06
CA TRP A 35 -6.11 5.90 1.70
C TRP A 35 -6.46 5.92 3.20
N VAL A 36 -7.18 4.89 3.64
CA VAL A 36 -7.51 4.68 5.05
C VAL A 36 -6.84 3.39 5.50
N PRO A 37 -5.78 3.44 6.31
CA PRO A 37 -5.15 2.23 6.80
C PRO A 37 -6.12 1.42 7.68
N ASN A 38 -5.99 0.11 7.61
CA ASN A 38 -6.81 -0.86 8.34
C ASN A 38 -5.92 -1.93 8.95
N GLU A 39 -6.34 -2.52 10.07
CA GLU A 39 -5.66 -3.67 10.70
C GLU A 39 -5.66 -4.89 9.77
N ASP A 40 -6.70 -5.05 8.97
CA ASP A 40 -6.76 -6.01 7.87
C ASP A 40 -5.91 -5.49 6.71
N PHE A 41 -4.75 -6.13 6.50
CA PHE A 41 -3.81 -5.81 5.43
C PHE A 41 -4.49 -5.76 4.06
N PHE A 42 -5.37 -6.71 3.77
CA PHE A 42 -6.02 -6.82 2.47
C PHE A 42 -6.96 -5.64 2.21
N LYS A 43 -7.76 -5.23 3.21
CA LYS A 43 -8.61 -4.03 3.13
C LYS A 43 -7.77 -2.76 2.99
N SER A 44 -6.70 -2.64 3.77
CA SER A 44 -5.77 -1.50 3.70
C SER A 44 -5.16 -1.37 2.31
N PHE A 45 -4.61 -2.46 1.77
CA PHE A 45 -3.98 -2.51 0.45
C PHE A 45 -4.97 -2.24 -0.68
N LYS A 46 -6.19 -2.78 -0.59
CA LYS A 46 -7.26 -2.50 -1.56
C LYS A 46 -7.61 -1.00 -1.62
N SER A 47 -7.74 -0.35 -0.46
CA SER A 47 -8.04 1.09 -0.42
C SER A 47 -6.88 1.93 -0.99
N LEU A 48 -5.63 1.51 -0.75
CA LEU A 48 -4.44 2.17 -1.31
C LEU A 48 -4.40 2.05 -2.84
N TYR A 49 -4.66 0.86 -3.38
CA TYR A 49 -4.73 0.62 -4.82
C TYR A 49 -5.77 1.51 -5.51
N LEU A 50 -6.96 1.64 -4.92
CA LEU A 50 -8.02 2.52 -5.45
C LEU A 50 -7.61 3.99 -5.40
N SER A 51 -7.04 4.43 -4.28
CA SER A 51 -6.54 5.80 -4.12
C SER A 51 -5.45 6.15 -5.14
N LEU A 52 -4.52 5.22 -5.41
CA LEU A 52 -3.49 5.36 -6.45
C LEU A 52 -4.10 5.46 -7.85
N LYS A 53 -5.09 4.61 -8.17
CA LYS A 53 -5.80 4.65 -9.45
C LYS A 53 -6.56 5.95 -9.68
N ASP A 54 -7.30 6.43 -8.68
CA ASP A 54 -8.06 7.68 -8.76
C ASP A 54 -7.15 8.91 -8.96
N ASN A 55 -5.88 8.80 -8.53
CA ASN A 55 -4.86 9.83 -8.75
C ASN A 55 -4.03 9.62 -10.03
N GLY A 56 -4.48 8.74 -10.94
CA GLY A 56 -3.85 8.52 -12.23
C GLY A 56 -2.53 7.74 -12.18
N VAL A 57 -2.20 7.11 -11.05
CA VAL A 57 -0.99 6.27 -10.92
C VAL A 57 -1.24 4.94 -11.63
N SER A 58 -0.59 4.77 -12.78
CA SER A 58 -0.74 3.58 -13.63
C SER A 58 0.02 2.35 -13.16
N SER A 59 1.11 2.54 -12.41
CA SER A 59 1.94 1.45 -11.92
C SER A 59 2.62 1.85 -10.61
N PHE A 60 2.79 0.87 -9.72
CA PHE A 60 3.44 1.09 -8.44
C PHE A 60 4.04 -0.21 -7.88
N ASP A 61 5.07 -0.03 -7.06
CA ASP A 61 5.73 -1.08 -6.30
C ASP A 61 5.49 -0.84 -4.79
N ILE A 62 5.02 -1.87 -4.07
CA ILE A 62 4.81 -1.84 -2.63
C ILE A 62 5.60 -2.98 -2.00
N GLU A 63 6.51 -2.65 -1.10
CA GLU A 63 7.19 -3.63 -0.26
C GLU A 63 6.40 -3.85 1.04
N VAL A 64 6.11 -5.11 1.36
CA VAL A 64 5.34 -5.49 2.57
C VAL A 64 6.10 -6.53 3.36
N ASN A 65 6.20 -6.35 4.67
CA ASN A 65 6.78 -7.34 5.56
C ASN A 65 5.99 -8.67 5.54
N LYS A 66 6.69 -9.81 5.52
CA LYS A 66 6.08 -11.15 5.57
C LYS A 66 5.14 -11.33 6.77
N LYS A 67 5.38 -10.65 7.89
CA LYS A 67 4.51 -10.67 9.07
C LYS A 67 3.08 -10.17 8.79
N ASN A 68 2.92 -9.22 7.87
CA ASN A 68 1.60 -8.69 7.48
C ASN A 68 0.85 -9.63 6.51
N PHE A 69 1.55 -10.65 5.99
CA PHE A 69 1.03 -11.66 5.06
C PHE A 69 0.64 -12.98 5.75
N ILE A 70 0.84 -13.11 7.08
CA ILE A 70 0.65 -14.39 7.81
C ILE A 70 -0.73 -15.01 7.56
N ASN A 71 -1.75 -14.19 7.33
CA ASN A 71 -3.13 -14.64 7.14
C ASN A 71 -3.62 -14.68 5.68
N TYR A 72 -2.78 -14.32 4.70
CA TYR A 72 -3.19 -14.25 3.29
C TYR A 72 -2.23 -15.04 2.41
N THR A 73 -2.79 -15.92 1.58
CA THR A 73 -2.00 -16.62 0.57
C THR A 73 -1.65 -15.66 -0.57
N LYS A 74 -0.48 -15.85 -1.19
CA LYS A 74 -0.09 -15.14 -2.43
C LYS A 74 -1.22 -15.19 -3.48
N LYS A 75 -1.83 -16.37 -3.65
CA LYS A 75 -2.93 -16.62 -4.59
C LYS A 75 -4.19 -15.78 -4.31
N SER A 76 -4.54 -15.57 -3.04
CA SER A 76 -5.68 -14.73 -2.66
C SER A 76 -5.47 -13.24 -2.93
N ILE A 77 -4.22 -12.79 -3.05
CA ILE A 77 -3.91 -11.40 -3.36
C ILE A 77 -3.83 -11.23 -4.88
N GLU A 78 -3.16 -12.16 -5.57
CA GLU A 78 -3.11 -12.19 -7.05
C GLU A 78 -4.50 -12.22 -7.71
N SER A 79 -5.50 -12.88 -7.09
CA SER A 79 -6.85 -12.94 -7.66
C SER A 79 -7.61 -11.60 -7.66
N PHE A 80 -7.16 -10.61 -6.89
CA PHE A 80 -7.84 -9.31 -6.77
C PHE A 80 -7.21 -8.19 -7.57
N PHE A 81 -5.93 -8.32 -7.92
CA PHE A 81 -5.18 -7.27 -8.60
C PHE A 81 -4.72 -7.78 -9.95
N GLU A 82 -5.37 -7.29 -11.00
CA GLU A 82 -4.93 -7.55 -12.37
C GLU A 82 -3.45 -7.15 -12.52
N LYS A 83 -2.66 -8.03 -13.13
CA LYS A 83 -1.23 -7.79 -13.43
C LYS A 83 -0.36 -7.52 -12.20
N LEU A 84 -0.75 -8.07 -11.04
CA LEU A 84 0.11 -8.09 -9.87
C LEU A 84 1.23 -9.12 -10.05
N ASN A 85 2.47 -8.66 -9.94
CA ASN A 85 3.64 -9.49 -9.79
C ASN A 85 4.09 -9.47 -8.33
N VAL A 86 4.42 -10.65 -7.77
CA VAL A 86 4.86 -10.79 -6.39
C VAL A 86 6.22 -11.46 -6.36
N VAL A 87 7.24 -10.70 -5.94
CA VAL A 87 8.61 -11.18 -5.72
C VAL A 87 8.81 -11.40 -4.23
N GLU A 88 9.21 -12.61 -3.86
CA GLU A 88 9.57 -12.91 -2.47
C GLU A 88 11.03 -12.50 -2.19
N MET A 89 11.23 -11.85 -1.05
CA MET A 89 12.53 -11.46 -0.51
C MET A 89 12.71 -12.09 0.89
N ASP A 90 13.87 -11.93 1.52
CA ASP A 90 14.19 -12.58 2.79
C ASP A 90 13.10 -12.35 3.87
N ASN A 91 12.72 -11.08 4.10
CA ASN A 91 11.75 -10.68 5.14
C ASN A 91 10.51 -9.95 4.60
N SER A 92 10.39 -9.79 3.29
CA SER A 92 9.33 -9.02 2.66
C SER A 92 8.86 -9.65 1.35
N TYR A 93 7.71 -9.17 0.87
CA TYR A 93 7.23 -9.35 -0.49
C TYR A 93 7.26 -7.99 -1.20
N LEU A 94 7.74 -7.98 -2.44
CA LEU A 94 7.59 -6.84 -3.35
C LEU A 94 6.39 -7.09 -4.26
N LEU A 95 5.37 -6.25 -4.11
CA LEU A 95 4.12 -6.26 -4.88
C LEU A 95 4.21 -5.20 -5.97
N SER A 96 4.30 -5.63 -7.22
CA SER A 96 4.40 -4.75 -8.39
C SER A 96 3.13 -4.83 -9.22
N ILE A 97 2.41 -3.71 -9.36
CA ILE A 97 1.29 -3.60 -10.28
C ILE A 97 1.72 -2.79 -11.49
N ASN A 98 1.61 -3.40 -12.67
CA ASN A 98 1.94 -2.77 -13.95
C ASN A 98 0.68 -2.68 -14.82
N LYS A 99 0.47 -1.52 -15.45
CA LYS A 99 -0.63 -1.31 -16.41
C LYS A 99 -0.45 -2.14 -17.66
#